data_AF-A0A6J5Y211-F1
#
_entry.id   AF-A0A6J5Y211-F1
#
_cell.length_a   1.000
_cell.length_b   1.000
_cell.length_c   1.000
_cell.angle_alpha   90.00
_cell.angle_beta   90.00
_cell.angle_gamma   90.00
#
_symmetry.space_group_name_H-M   'P 1'
#
loop_
_entity.id
_entity.type
_entity.pdbx_description
1 polymer ?
#
loop_
_entity_poly.entity_id
_entity_poly.type
_entity_poly.pdbx_seq_one_letter_code
_entity_poly.pdbx_strand_id
1 'polypeptide(L)' 'MKSKAAPKSSAPATTKVQPGDTLWSISSRVHGTGEKWKELAALNPHIRNPNVIFPNEMIRLC' A
#
# COMPACT_ATOMS: atom_id res chain seq x y z
N MET A 1 5.45 15.15 -16.11
CA MET A 1 6.01 13.79 -15.99
C MET A 1 5.95 13.35 -14.54
N LYS A 2 5.09 12.40 -14.19
CA LYS A 2 5.16 11.53 -12.99
C LYS A 2 4.12 10.42 -13.21
N SER A 3 4.59 9.18 -13.15
CA SER A 3 4.10 8.08 -13.97
C SER A 3 2.80 7.44 -13.46
N LYS A 4 1.80 7.44 -14.34
CA LYS A 4 0.98 6.30 -14.80
C LYS A 4 1.17 4.98 -14.03
N ALA A 5 0.12 4.50 -13.35
CA ALA A 5 -0.32 3.09 -13.41
C ALA A 5 -1.56 2.82 -12.54
N ALA A 6 -2.69 2.59 -13.21
CA ALA A 6 -3.64 1.53 -12.88
C ALA A 6 -3.96 0.81 -14.20
N PRO A 7 -4.54 -0.40 -14.25
CA PRO A 7 -4.61 -1.50 -13.27
C PRO A 7 -4.23 -2.86 -13.93
N LYS A 8 -3.54 -3.81 -13.27
CA LYS A 8 -3.42 -5.18 -13.83
C LYS A 8 -3.31 -6.28 -12.78
N SER A 9 -4.34 -7.14 -12.80
CA SER A 9 -4.26 -8.61 -12.71
C SER A 9 -3.93 -9.22 -11.34
N SER A 10 -4.94 -9.89 -10.76
CA SER A 10 -4.97 -11.32 -10.41
C SER A 10 -3.70 -12.05 -9.97
N ALA A 11 -2.76 -11.33 -9.36
CA ALA A 11 -1.61 -11.83 -8.63
C ALA A 11 -1.48 -10.97 -7.36
N PRO A 12 -0.96 -11.49 -6.24
CA PRO A 12 -0.79 -10.70 -5.02
C PRO A 12 0.14 -9.52 -5.30
N ALA A 13 -0.45 -8.35 -5.53
CA ALA A 13 0.27 -7.12 -5.79
C ALA A 13 0.95 -6.74 -4.48
N THR A 14 2.27 -6.70 -4.47
CA THR A 14 3.05 -6.33 -3.28
C THR A 14 3.83 -5.07 -3.61
N THR A 15 3.72 -4.03 -2.78
CA THR A 15 4.50 -2.80 -2.95
C THR A 15 5.57 -2.68 -1.87
N LYS A 16 6.70 -2.10 -2.25
CA LYS A 16 7.80 -1.83 -1.33
C LYS A 16 7.64 -0.41 -0.78
N VAL A 17 7.49 -0.30 0.53
CA VAL A 17 7.29 0.98 1.23
C VAL A 17 8.52 1.85 1.03
N GLN A 18 8.35 3.05 0.51
CA GLN A 18 9.42 4.04 0.46
C GLN A 18 9.46 4.86 1.77
N PRO A 19 10.61 5.44 2.12
CA PRO A 19 10.68 6.36 3.25
C PRO A 19 9.67 7.50 3.07
N GLY A 20 8.74 7.64 4.01
CA GLY A 20 7.66 8.64 3.97
C GLY A 20 6.35 8.17 3.32
N ASP A 21 6.29 6.92 2.81
CA ASP A 21 5.02 6.33 2.40
C ASP A 21 4.16 5.99 3.62
N THR A 22 2.87 6.25 3.51
CA THR A 22 1.85 5.83 4.47
C THR A 22 0.90 4.84 3.83
N LEU A 23 0.19 4.05 4.64
CA LEU A 23 -0.83 3.13 4.15
C LEU A 23 -1.90 3.89 3.37
N TRP A 24 -2.19 5.13 3.77
CA TRP A 24 -3.07 6.03 3.03
C TRP A 24 -2.54 6.36 1.64
N SER A 25 -1.29 6.79 1.53
CA SER A 25 -0.67 7.13 0.24
C SER A 25 -0.56 5.91 -0.68
N ILE A 26 -0.23 4.75 -0.12
CA ILE A 26 -0.17 3.47 -0.85
C ILE A 26 -1.57 3.09 -1.33
N SER A 27 -2.55 3.13 -0.44
CA SER A 27 -3.94 2.80 -0.78
C SER A 27 -4.49 3.73 -1.86
N SER A 28 -4.25 5.03 -1.73
CA SER A 28 -4.66 6.03 -2.70
C SER A 28 -3.99 5.84 -4.07
N ARG A 29 -2.72 5.40 -4.11
CA ARG A 29 -2.04 5.06 -5.37
C ARG A 29 -2.59 3.81 -6.03
N VAL A 30 -2.91 2.79 -5.23
CA VAL A 30 -3.26 1.45 -5.74
C VAL A 30 -4.75 1.33 -6.06
N HIS A 31 -5.59 1.77 -5.13
CA HIS A 31 -7.05 1.70 -5.24
C HIS A 31 -7.68 3.01 -5.72
N GLY A 32 -6.90 4.08 -5.89
CA GLY A 32 -7.39 5.41 -6.20
C GLY A 32 -7.96 6.16 -4.99
N THR A 33 -8.25 5.47 -3.89
CA THR A 33 -8.80 6.07 -2.66
C THR A 33 -7.94 5.71 -1.46
N GLY A 34 -7.72 6.68 -0.57
CA GLY A 34 -6.97 6.42 0.66
C GLY A 34 -7.76 5.58 1.65
N GLU A 35 -9.09 5.60 1.60
CA GLU A 35 -10.01 4.98 2.57
C GLU A 35 -9.84 3.45 2.70
N LYS A 36 -9.34 2.80 1.66
CA LYS A 36 -9.05 1.36 1.66
C LYS A 36 -7.78 1.00 2.43
N TRP A 37 -7.11 1.97 3.07
CA TRP A 37 -5.96 1.72 3.92
C TRP A 37 -6.26 0.75 5.08
N LYS A 38 -7.50 0.74 5.58
CA LYS A 38 -7.94 -0.20 6.63
C LYS A 38 -7.98 -1.64 6.14
N GLU A 39 -8.41 -1.86 4.89
CA GLU A 39 -8.40 -3.18 4.26
C GLU A 39 -6.96 -3.65 4.04
N LEU A 40 -6.07 -2.75 3.62
CA LEU A 40 -4.63 -3.04 3.52
C LEU A 40 -4.03 -3.38 4.89
N ALA A 41 -4.37 -2.65 5.95
CA ALA A 41 -3.92 -2.97 7.29
C ALA A 41 -4.41 -4.36 7.75
N ALA A 42 -5.66 -4.71 7.44
CA ALA A 42 -6.23 -6.02 7.74
C ALA A 42 -5.54 -7.16 6.95
N LEU A 43 -5.15 -6.91 5.69
CA LEU A 43 -4.39 -7.84 4.85
C LEU A 43 -2.93 -8.03 5.34
N ASN A 44 -2.41 -7.06 6.08
CA ASN A 44 -1.02 -7.02 6.54
C ASN A 44 -0.97 -6.92 8.07
N PRO A 45 -1.35 -8.00 8.80
CA PRO A 45 -1.38 -8.00 10.27
C PRO A 45 0.00 -7.83 10.91
N HIS A 46 1.08 -7.97 10.13
CA HIS A 46 2.44 -7.66 10.58
C HIS A 46 2.66 -6.15 10.80
N ILE A 47 1.87 -5.29 10.15
CA ILE A 47 1.92 -3.84 10.35
C ILE A 47 1.18 -3.50 11.65
N ARG A 48 1.91 -3.55 12.76
CA ARG A 48 1.37 -3.19 14.08
C ARG A 48 0.98 -1.72 14.20
N ASN A 49 1.71 -0.84 13.51
CA ASN A 49 1.44 0.59 13.52
C ASN A 49 1.17 1.09 12.10
N PRO A 50 -0.09 1.40 11.75
CA PRO A 50 -0.42 1.90 10.41
C PRO A 50 0.24 3.26 10.08
N ASN A 51 0.64 4.00 11.12
CA ASN A 51 1.37 5.27 11.01
C ASN A 51 2.90 5.10 11.01
N VAL A 52 3.41 3.91 11.32
CA VAL A 52 4.86 3.62 11.35
C VAL A 52 5.08 2.36 10.55
N ILE A 53 5.20 2.56 9.24
CA ILE A 53 5.54 1.51 8.30
C ILE A 53 7.02 1.64 8.02
N PHE A 54 7.78 0.56 8.17
CA PHE A 54 9.20 0.66 7.94
C PHE A 54 9.49 0.80 6.45
N PRO A 55 10.38 1.72 6.06
CA PRO A 55 10.88 1.75 4.70
C PRO A 55 11.47 0.39 4.35
N ASN A 56 11.31 -0.03 3.09
CA ASN A 56 11.74 -1.31 2.55
C ASN A 56 10.84 -2.52 2.91
N GLU A 57 9.76 -2.32 3.67
CA GLU A 57 8.78 -3.35 3.99
C GLU A 57 7.87 -3.67 2.79
N MET A 58 7.46 -4.92 2.67
CA MET A 58 6.59 -5.40 1.60
C MET A 58 5.13 -5.43 2.09
N ILE A 59 4.26 -4.64 1.45
CA ILE A 59 2.83 -4.57 1.74
C ILE A 59 2.05 -5.26 0.64
N ARG A 60 1.23 -6.23 1.03
CA ARG A 60 0.25 -6.89 0.15
C ARG A 60 -0.92 -5.96 -0.10
N LEU A 61 -1.35 -5.89 -1.34
CA LEU A 61 -2.38 -4.97 -1.82
C LEU A 61 -3.68 -5.66 -2.25
N CYS A 62 -3.64 -6.98 -2.40
CA CYS A 62 -4.78 -7.83 -2.76
C CYS A 62 -4.52 -9.28 -2.34
#